data_AF-A0A8T3WWC3-F1
#
_entry.id   AF-A0A8T3WWC3-F1
#
_cell.length_a   1.000
_cell.length_b   1.000
_cell.length_c   1.000
_cell.angle_alpha   90.00
_cell.angle_beta   90.00
_cell.angle_gamma   90.00
#
_symmetry.space_group_name_H-M   'P 1'
#
loop_
_entity.id
_entity.type
_entity.pdbx_description
1 polymer ?
#
loop_
_entity_poly.entity_id
_entity_poly.type
_entity_poly.pdbx_seq_one_letter_code
_entity_poly.pdbx_strand_id
1 'polypeptide(L)'
;MGEIKGYCLRNSLDFRKFLATVRANSIVLPILREHWLLAAEIRYRLKKKIPHFGFMDALLAAKQKELKGMIISGDPHFESLRGIVYMK
;
A
#
# COMPACT_ATOMS: atom_id res chain seq x y z
N MET A 1 -4.60 -1.96 -6.51
CA MET A 1 -4.73 -2.24 -7.96
C MET A 1 -4.09 -1.18 -8.84
N GLY A 2 -4.19 0.13 -8.51
CA GLY A 2 -3.58 1.21 -9.31
C GLY A 2 -2.09 1.01 -9.61
N GLU A 3 -1.28 0.73 -8.59
CA GLU A 3 0.17 0.50 -8.74
C GLU A 3 0.51 -0.67 -9.68
N ILE A 4 -0.18 -1.80 -9.54
CA ILE A 4 0.02 -2.98 -10.41
C ILE A 4 -0.31 -2.64 -11.86
N LYS A 5 -1.43 -1.94 -12.11
CA LYS A 5 -1.79 -1.49 -13.47
C LYS A 5 -0.74 -0.53 -14.02
N GLY A 6 -0.29 0.43 -13.21
CA GLY A 6 0.78 1.36 -13.58
C GLY A 6 2.08 0.65 -13.95
N TYR A 7 2.49 -0.35 -13.16
CA TYR A 7 3.64 -1.20 -13.47
C TYR A 7 3.45 -1.96 -14.79
N CYS A 8 2.28 -2.55 -15.02
CA CYS A 8 1.99 -3.26 -16.27
C CYS A 8 2.08 -2.33 -17.49
N LEU A 9 1.54 -1.11 -17.40
CA LEU A 9 1.61 -0.12 -18.47
C LEU A 9 3.05 0.30 -18.77
N ARG A 10 3.87 0.56 -17.74
CA ARG A 10 5.28 0.95 -17.91
C ARG A 10 6.13 -0.15 -18.55
N ASN A 11 5.77 -1.41 -18.36
CA ASN A 11 6.54 -2.56 -18.81
C ASN A 11 5.88 -3.32 -19.98
N SER A 12 4.84 -2.76 -20.60
CA SER A 12 4.08 -3.41 -21.69
C SER A 12 3.58 -4.83 -21.34
N LEU A 13 3.13 -5.03 -20.10
CA LEU A 13 2.61 -6.31 -19.61
C LEU A 13 1.08 -6.36 -19.64
N ASP A 14 0.50 -7.56 -19.78
CA ASP A 14 -0.95 -7.76 -19.74
C ASP A 14 -1.49 -7.72 -18.31
N PHE A 15 -2.05 -6.57 -17.93
CA PHE A 15 -2.68 -6.37 -16.62
C PHE A 15 -3.78 -7.39 -16.30
N ARG A 16 -4.48 -7.95 -17.29
CA ARG A 16 -5.58 -8.91 -17.03
C ARG A 16 -5.06 -10.21 -16.42
N LYS A 17 -3.87 -10.67 -16.83
CA LYS A 17 -3.23 -11.86 -16.26
C LYS A 17 -2.85 -11.66 -14.80
N PHE A 18 -2.28 -10.50 -14.48
CA PHE A 18 -1.95 -10.12 -13.10
C PHE A 18 -3.21 -10.01 -12.24
N LEU A 19 -4.25 -9.33 -12.76
CA LEU A 19 -5.50 -9.15 -12.05
C LEU A 19 -6.19 -10.49 -11.74
N ALA A 20 -6.21 -11.42 -12.70
CA ALA A 20 -6.77 -12.76 -12.50
C ALA A 20 -6.00 -13.52 -11.40
N THR A 21 -4.67 -13.47 -11.44
CA THR A 21 -3.80 -14.12 -10.43
C THR A 21 -4.03 -13.57 -9.03
N VAL A 22 -4.08 -12.24 -8.88
CA VAL A 22 -4.34 -11.59 -7.59
C VAL A 22 -5.73 -11.95 -7.06
N ARG A 23 -6.76 -11.93 -7.90
CA ARG A 23 -8.12 -12.28 -7.49
C ARG A 23 -8.28 -13.76 -7.10
N ALA A 24 -7.50 -14.65 -7.71
CA ALA A 24 -7.51 -16.08 -7.38
C ALA A 24 -6.82 -16.39 -6.04
N ASN A 25 -5.83 -15.58 -5.64
CA ASN A 25 -4.98 -15.87 -4.49
C ASN A 25 -5.11 -14.87 -3.33
N SER A 26 -5.96 -13.85 -3.44
CA SER A 26 -6.04 -12.79 -2.45
C SER A 26 -7.43 -12.20 -2.30
N ILE A 27 -7.74 -11.77 -1.07
CA ILE A 27 -8.91 -10.96 -0.78
C ILE A 27 -8.59 -9.50 -1.15
N VAL A 28 -9.33 -8.96 -2.11
CA VAL A 28 -9.16 -7.57 -2.56
C VAL A 28 -10.13 -6.69 -1.78
N LEU A 29 -9.59 -5.91 -0.84
CA LEU A 29 -10.39 -5.02 0.00
C LEU A 29 -10.54 -3.63 -0.64
N PRO A 30 -11.73 -3.02 -0.58
CA PRO A 30 -11.94 -1.67 -1.09
C PRO A 30 -11.27 -0.62 -0.20
N ILE A 31 -10.91 0.50 -0.82
CA ILE A 31 -10.52 1.72 -0.10
C ILE A 31 -11.75 2.63 -0.03
N LEU A 32 -12.29 2.78 1.17
CA LEU A 32 -13.42 3.65 1.46
C LEU A 32 -12.95 5.05 1.84
N ARG A 33 -13.88 6.01 1.86
CA ARG A 33 -13.59 7.43 2.15
C ARG A 33 -12.88 7.62 3.49
N GLU A 34 -13.23 6.83 4.49
CA GLU A 34 -12.69 6.90 5.85
C GLU A 34 -11.19 6.56 5.84
N HIS A 35 -10.77 5.65 4.96
CA HIS A 35 -9.36 5.29 4.79
C HIS A 35 -8.57 6.46 4.17
N TRP A 36 -9.17 7.23 3.25
CA TRP A 36 -8.54 8.43 2.68
C TRP A 36 -8.34 9.52 3.73
N LEU A 37 -9.34 9.75 4.59
CA LEU A 37 -9.24 10.71 5.68
C LEU A 37 -8.15 10.30 6.68
N LEU A 38 -8.15 9.03 7.10
CA LEU A 38 -7.12 8.50 8.00
C LEU A 38 -5.72 8.55 7.37
N ALA A 39 -5.60 8.24 6.08
CA ALA A 39 -4.33 8.35 5.35
C ALA A 39 -3.82 9.79 5.29
N ALA A 40 -4.70 10.78 5.10
CA ALA A 40 -4.31 12.18 5.12
C ALA A 40 -3.66 12.57 6.47
N GLU A 41 -4.26 12.14 7.58
CA GLU A 41 -3.71 12.34 8.92
C GLU A 41 -2.36 11.65 9.12
N ILE A 42 -2.27 10.36 8.74
CA ILE A 42 -1.04 9.56 8.86
C ILE A 42 0.08 10.22 8.06
N ARG A 43 -0.18 10.60 6.81
CA ARG A 43 0.78 11.26 5.94
C ARG A 43 1.26 12.58 6.54
N TYR A 44 0.35 13.41 7.06
CA TYR A 44 0.72 14.68 7.69
C TYR A 44 1.70 14.49 8.85
N ARG A 45 1.53 13.43 9.64
CA ARG A 45 2.42 13.10 10.77
C ARG A 45 3.74 12.49 10.31
N LEU A 46 3.70 11.52 9.40
CA LEU A 46 4.88 10.74 9.00
C LEU A 46 5.78 11.47 8.00
N LYS A 47 5.24 12.35 7.14
CA LYS A 47 6.08 13.13 6.19
C LYS A 47 7.13 14.01 6.88
N LYS A 48 6.94 14.33 8.17
CA LYS A 48 7.90 15.10 8.97
C LYS A 48 9.12 14.28 9.40
N LYS A 49 9.00 12.94 9.38
CA LYS A 49 10.01 11.99 9.86
C LYS A 49 10.56 11.10 8.75
N ILE A 50 9.72 10.77 7.77
CA ILE A 50 10.04 9.88 6.65
C ILE A 50 9.94 10.74 5.38
N PRO A 51 11.09 11.15 4.80
CA PRO A 51 11.12 11.85 3.54
C PRO A 51 10.37 11.05 2.47
N HIS A 52 9.72 11.75 1.53
CA HIS A 52 8.99 11.14 0.41
C HIS A 52 7.84 10.18 0.77
N PHE A 53 7.41 10.13 2.04
CA PHE A 53 6.25 9.33 2.45
C PHE A 53 4.97 9.73 1.70
N GLY A 54 4.55 8.86 0.78
CA GLY A 54 3.50 9.11 -0.18
C GLY A 54 2.10 8.94 0.39
N PHE A 55 1.10 9.31 -0.42
CA PHE A 55 -0.29 9.09 -0.04
C PHE A 55 -0.67 7.60 -0.12
N MET A 56 -0.09 6.86 -1.06
CA MET A 56 -0.27 5.42 -1.18
C MET A 56 0.28 4.69 0.05
N ASP A 57 1.46 5.11 0.54
CA ASP A 57 2.05 4.53 1.75
C ASP A 57 1.17 4.78 2.98
N ALA A 58 0.62 5.99 3.07
CA ALA A 58 -0.31 6.35 4.13
C ALA A 58 -1.63 5.56 4.06
N LEU A 59 -2.14 5.25 2.86
CA LEU A 59 -3.32 4.39 2.68
C LEU A 59 -3.06 2.95 3.11
N LEU A 60 -1.88 2.41 2.80
CA LEU A 60 -1.48 1.08 3.26
C LEU A 60 -1.40 1.04 4.79
N ALA A 61 -0.80 2.06 5.41
CA ALA A 61 -0.75 2.19 6.86
C ALA A 61 -2.16 2.36 7.48
N ALA A 62 -3.07 3.09 6.83
CA ALA A 62 -4.46 3.21 7.28
C ALA A 62 -5.20 1.86 7.29
N LYS A 63 -5.10 1.10 6.19
CA LYS A 63 -5.67 -0.26 6.09
C LYS A 63 -5.03 -1.22 7.08
N GLN A 64 -3.71 -1.15 7.29
CA GLN A 64 -3.02 -1.97 8.30
C GLN A 64 -3.61 -1.73 9.69
N LYS A 65 -3.82 -0.46 10.07
CA LYS A 65 -4.38 -0.09 11.37
C LYS A 65 -5.81 -0.60 11.56
N GLU A 66 -6.65 -0.50 10.53
CA GLU A 66 -8.03 -1.01 10.52
C GLU A 66 -8.06 -2.54 10.68
N LEU A 67 -7.26 -3.25 9.88
CA LEU A 67 -7.28 -4.71 9.84
C LEU A 67 -6.46 -5.36 10.97
N LYS A 68 -5.70 -4.56 11.73
CA LYS A 68 -4.69 -5.04 12.69
C LYS A 68 -3.75 -6.08 12.07
N GLY A 69 -3.48 -5.94 10.78
CA GLY A 69 -2.66 -6.85 9.99
C GLY A 69 -1.20 -6.42 9.94
N MET A 70 -0.41 -7.17 9.17
CA MET A 70 0.97 -6.79 8.84
C MET A 70 1.05 -6.30 7.39
N ILE A 71 1.93 -5.33 7.12
CA ILE A 71 2.34 -5.02 5.75
C ILE A 71 3.63 -5.80 5.45
N ILE A 72 3.65 -6.50 4.33
CA ILE A 72 4.86 -7.11 3.78
C ILE A 72 5.39 -6.16 2.70
N SER A 73 6.61 -5.66 2.85
CA SER A 73 7.18 -4.67 1.92
C SER A 73 8.71 -4.70 1.91
N GLY A 74 9.30 -4.38 0.76
CA GLY A 74 10.73 -4.05 0.65
C GLY A 74 11.01 -2.55 0.58
N ASP A 75 9.98 -1.70 0.67
CA ASP A 75 10.13 -0.24 0.64
C ASP A 75 10.65 0.31 2.00
N PRO A 76 11.81 1.00 2.03
CA PRO A 76 12.41 1.57 3.24
C PRO A 76 11.48 2.51 4.03
N HIS A 77 10.46 3.11 3.40
CA HIS A 77 9.46 3.92 4.09
C HIS A 77 8.73 3.16 5.21
N PHE A 78 8.70 1.83 5.14
CA PHE A 78 8.05 0.98 6.14
C PHE A 78 9.02 0.34 7.13
N GLU A 79 10.34 0.39 6.92
CA GLU A 79 11.32 -0.34 7.73
C GLU A 79 11.23 -0.03 9.24
N SER A 80 10.91 1.23 9.58
CA SER A 80 10.80 1.71 10.97
C SER A 80 9.37 1.67 11.55
N LEU A 81 8.38 1.20 10.79
CA LEU A 81 6.99 1.14 11.25
C LEU A 81 6.69 -0.18 11.96
N ARG A 82 5.76 -0.15 12.91
CA ARG A 82 5.28 -1.37 13.58
C ARG A 82 4.35 -2.15 12.66
N GLY A 83 4.26 -3.47 12.87
CA GLY A 83 3.40 -4.34 12.07
C GLY A 83 3.89 -4.51 10.63
N ILE A 84 5.21 -4.50 10.42
CA ILE A 84 5.84 -4.64 9.10
C ILE A 84 6.68 -5.91 9.09
N VAL A 85 6.55 -6.70 8.02
CA VAL A 85 7.50 -7.73 7.64
C VAL A 85 8.33 -7.15 6.50
N TYR A 86 9.52 -6.67 6.82
CA TYR A 86 10.41 -6.06 5.84
C TYR A 86 11.19 -7.13 5.07
N MET A 87 11.18 -7.08 3.74
CA MET A 87 11.90 -8.01 2.87
C MET A 87 13.00 -7.27 2.12
N LYS A 88 14.25 -7.71 2.30
CA LYS A 88 15.42 -7.20 1.57
C LYS A 88 15.58 -7.89 0.22
#